data_AF-A0A1G3Z1X2-F1
#
_entry.id   AF-A0A1G3Z1X2-F1
#
_cell.length_a   1.000
_cell.length_b   1.000
_cell.length_c   1.000
_cell.angle_alpha   90.00
_cell.angle_beta   90.00
_cell.angle_gamma   90.00
#
_symmetry.space_group_name_H-M   'P 1'
#
loop_
_entity.id
_entity.type
_entity.pdbx_description
1 polymer ?
#
loop_
_entity_poly.entity_id
_entity_poly.type
_entity_poly.pdbx_seq_one_letter_code
_entity_poly.pdbx_strand_id
1 'polypeptide(L)'
;MNKLIRGKLLILFDKLGITYSARRIKDDNILLSELKNKLIEEAKEVHGSSNHKDLLEELADVMEVITAIMKIEKISQKEIKTAALDKNKVKGDFLKERLFCEYVDIAEENPAIKYYLNNEKYSIRL
;
A
#
# COMPACT_ATOMS: atom_id res chain seq x y z
N MET A 1 -19.98 3.43 6.96
CA MET A 1 -18.53 3.28 7.24
C MET A 1 -18.27 1.85 7.66
N ASN A 2 -17.45 1.10 6.92
CA ASN A 2 -16.93 -0.22 7.31
C ASN A 2 -15.41 -0.17 7.14
N LYS A 3 -14.71 0.42 8.12
CA LYS A 3 -13.26 0.63 8.05
C LYS A 3 -12.60 0.61 9.43
N LEU A 4 -11.30 0.34 9.44
CA LEU A 4 -10.46 0.50 10.62
C LEU A 4 -10.30 1.99 10.95
N ILE A 5 -10.44 2.36 12.22
CA ILE A 5 -10.36 3.75 12.68
C ILE A 5 -9.40 3.91 13.87
N ARG A 6 -8.89 5.13 14.06
CA ARG A 6 -8.14 5.51 15.26
C ARG A 6 -9.08 5.61 16.46
N GLY A 7 -8.72 4.99 17.58
CA GLY A 7 -9.61 4.89 18.74
C GLY A 7 -10.06 6.24 19.33
N LYS A 8 -9.22 7.28 19.25
CA LYS A 8 -9.59 8.63 19.74
C LYS A 8 -10.69 9.31 18.92
N LEU A 9 -10.98 8.83 17.72
CA LEU A 9 -12.10 9.33 16.90
C LEU A 9 -13.44 9.12 17.61
N LEU A 10 -13.57 8.05 18.39
CA LEU A 10 -14.81 7.77 19.14
C LEU A 10 -15.07 8.81 20.23
N ILE A 11 -14.02 9.35 20.87
CA ILE A 11 -14.14 10.43 21.85
C ILE A 11 -14.69 11.70 21.19
N LEU A 12 -14.30 11.96 19.93
CA LEU A 12 -14.84 13.07 19.16
C LEU A 12 -16.32 12.83 18.83
N PHE A 13 -16.69 11.61 18.43
CA PHE A 13 -18.09 11.25 18.18
C PHE A 13 -18.96 11.46 19.42
N ASP A 14 -18.51 11.01 20.59
CA ASP A 14 -19.21 11.23 21.86
C ASP A 14 -19.42 12.72 22.15
N LYS A 15 -18.38 13.54 21.99
CA LYS A 15 -18.45 14.99 22.21
C LYS A 15 -19.41 15.70 21.26
N LEU A 16 -19.55 15.18 20.04
CA LEU A 16 -20.43 15.74 19.02
C LEU A 16 -21.86 15.15 19.08
N GLY A 17 -22.14 14.22 20.00
CA GLY A 17 -23.43 13.54 20.07
C GLY A 17 -23.71 12.62 18.87
N ILE A 18 -22.67 12.14 18.19
CA ILE A 18 -22.79 11.26 17.02
C ILE A 18 -22.97 9.81 17.49
N THR A 19 -24.06 9.18 17.07
CA THR A 19 -24.29 7.74 17.33
C THR A 19 -23.41 6.89 16.42
N TYR A 20 -22.74 5.88 16.97
CA TYR A 20 -21.91 4.94 16.21
C TYR A 20 -22.04 3.49 16.73
N SER A 21 -21.64 2.54 15.87
CA SER A 21 -21.42 1.15 16.25
C SER A 21 -19.98 0.78 15.95
N ALA A 22 -19.25 0.30 16.95
CA ALA A 22 -17.85 -0.11 16.81
C ALA A 22 -17.58 -1.33 17.68
N ARG A 23 -16.66 -2.19 17.23
CA ARG A 23 -16.19 -3.37 17.98
C ARG A 23 -14.68 -3.39 18.01
N ARG A 24 -14.11 -3.99 19.07
CA ARG A 24 -12.68 -4.29 19.13
C ARG A 24 -12.37 -5.53 18.30
N ILE A 25 -11.30 -5.48 17.51
CA ILE A 25 -10.74 -6.65 16.82
C ILE A 25 -9.70 -7.25 17.76
N LYS A 26 -9.87 -8.52 18.15
CA LYS A 26 -8.96 -9.25 19.04
C LYS A 26 -8.04 -10.22 18.31
N ASP A 27 -8.46 -10.66 17.12
CA ASP A 27 -7.73 -11.62 16.30
C ASP A 27 -6.76 -10.86 15.37
N ASP A 28 -5.48 -11.21 15.44
CA ASP A 28 -4.43 -10.54 14.67
C ASP A 28 -4.54 -10.78 13.16
N ASN A 29 -5.09 -11.92 12.71
CA ASN A 29 -5.30 -12.19 11.29
C ASN A 29 -6.42 -11.31 10.73
N ILE A 30 -7.50 -11.13 11.49
CA ILE A 30 -8.57 -10.20 11.14
C ILE A 30 -8.03 -8.77 11.13
N LEU A 31 -7.25 -8.39 12.15
CA LEU A 31 -6.64 -7.05 12.21
C LEU A 31 -5.71 -6.79 11.03
N LEU A 32 -4.87 -7.77 10.68
CA LEU A 32 -3.98 -7.69 9.52
C LEU A 32 -4.76 -7.50 8.22
N SER A 33 -5.87 -8.23 8.03
CA SER A 33 -6.74 -8.06 6.87
C SER A 33 -7.30 -6.62 6.80
N GLU A 34 -7.79 -6.11 7.92
CA GLU A 34 -8.31 -4.74 7.98
C GLU A 34 -7.22 -3.68 7.78
N LEU A 35 -5.99 -3.91 8.26
CA LEU A 35 -4.85 -3.04 8.00
C LEU A 35 -4.45 -3.03 6.53
N LYS A 36 -4.50 -4.17 5.83
CA LYS A 36 -4.27 -4.22 4.37
C LYS A 36 -5.33 -3.45 3.60
N ASN A 37 -6.60 -3.53 4.02
CA ASN A 37 -7.67 -2.70 3.46
C ASN A 37 -7.41 -1.21 3.73
N LYS A 38 -7.01 -0.87 4.97
CA LYS A 38 -6.66 0.51 5.34
C LYS A 38 -5.51 1.05 4.52
N LEU A 39 -4.48 0.24 4.22
CA LEU A 39 -3.37 0.64 3.35
C LEU A 39 -3.84 1.07 1.95
N ILE A 40 -4.84 0.39 1.39
CA ILE A 40 -5.44 0.75 0.10
C ILE A 40 -6.23 2.06 0.21
N GLU A 41 -6.93 2.29 1.32
CA GLU A 41 -7.62 3.55 1.62
C GLU A 41 -6.61 4.72 1.66
N GLU A 42 -5.59 4.63 2.51
CA GLU A 42 -4.59 5.71 2.66
C GLU A 42 -3.83 5.97 1.34
N ALA A 43 -3.52 4.91 0.57
CA ALA A 43 -2.86 5.06 -0.72
C ALA A 43 -3.74 5.81 -1.75
N LYS A 44 -5.06 5.63 -1.69
CA LYS A 44 -6.01 6.41 -2.52
C LYS A 44 -6.09 7.85 -2.06
N GLU A 45 -6.01 8.10 -0.75
CA GLU A 45 -5.98 9.45 -0.19
C GLU A 45 -4.68 10.18 -0.59
N VAL A 46 -3.52 9.52 -0.55
CA VAL A 46 -2.26 10.02 -1.14
C VAL A 46 -2.45 10.40 -2.61
N HIS A 47 -3.06 9.53 -3.42
CA HIS A 47 -3.32 9.80 -4.83
C HIS A 47 -4.26 10.99 -5.05
N GLY A 48 -5.24 11.21 -4.16
CA GLY A 48 -6.19 12.31 -4.23
C GLY A 48 -5.72 13.62 -3.60
N SER A 49 -4.57 13.63 -2.91
CA SER A 49 -4.06 14.82 -2.23
C SER A 49 -3.77 15.96 -3.22
N SER A 50 -4.24 17.17 -2.89
CA SER A 50 -4.20 18.33 -3.81
C SER A 50 -3.12 19.35 -3.45
N ASN A 51 -2.51 19.23 -2.28
CA ASN A 51 -1.46 20.13 -1.83
C ASN A 51 -0.44 19.39 -0.95
N HIS A 52 0.68 20.06 -0.65
CA HIS A 52 1.79 19.46 0.10
C HIS A 52 1.42 19.03 1.53
N LYS A 53 0.57 19.81 2.21
CA LYS A 53 0.14 19.50 3.58
C LYS A 53 -0.70 18.24 3.59
N ASP A 54 -1.71 18.17 2.72
CA ASP A 54 -2.56 16.98 2.59
C ASP A 54 -1.70 15.77 2.23
N LEU A 55 -0.82 15.88 1.23
CA LEU A 55 0.08 14.79 0.84
C LEU A 55 0.94 14.30 2.01
N LEU A 56 1.47 15.21 2.82
CA LEU A 56 2.29 14.86 3.98
C LEU A 56 1.47 14.10 5.03
N GLU A 57 0.23 14.52 5.30
CA GLU A 57 -0.67 13.86 6.24
C GLU A 57 -1.01 12.44 5.75
N GLU A 58 -1.41 12.29 4.49
CA GLU A 58 -1.76 10.95 3.95
C GLU A 58 -0.54 10.01 3.85
N LEU A 59 0.65 10.53 3.54
CA LEU A 59 1.89 9.73 3.59
C LEU A 59 2.22 9.28 5.02
N ALA A 60 1.95 10.12 6.03
CA ALA A 60 2.14 9.74 7.42
C ALA A 60 1.17 8.62 7.83
N ASP A 61 -0.07 8.67 7.34
CA ASP A 61 -1.09 7.65 7.60
C ASP A 61 -0.72 6.32 6.93
N VAL A 62 -0.25 6.34 5.68
CA VAL A 62 0.35 5.16 5.01
C VAL A 62 1.48 4.56 5.85
N MET A 63 2.39 5.39 6.37
CA MET A 63 3.52 4.92 7.18
C MET A 63 3.09 4.33 8.52
N GLU A 64 2.05 4.87 9.16
CA GLU A 64 1.45 4.32 10.38
C GLU A 64 0.90 2.91 10.11
N VAL A 65 0.15 2.74 9.02
CA VAL A 65 -0.44 1.46 8.63
C VAL A 65 0.64 0.43 8.30
N ILE A 66 1.67 0.80 7.53
CA ILE A 66 2.81 -0.07 7.23
C ILE A 66 3.50 -0.51 8.53
N THR A 67 3.72 0.42 9.46
CA THR A 67 4.36 0.12 10.74
C THR A 67 3.51 -0.85 11.58
N ALA A 68 2.18 -0.71 11.57
CA ALA A 68 1.28 -1.63 12.25
C ALA A 68 1.31 -3.04 11.63
N ILE A 69 1.30 -3.14 10.30
CA ILE A 69 1.44 -4.43 9.58
C ILE A 69 2.78 -5.09 9.94
N MET A 70 3.88 -4.33 9.88
CA MET A 70 5.21 -4.82 10.23
C MET A 70 5.28 -5.39 11.65
N LYS A 71 4.59 -4.78 12.62
CA LYS A 71 4.55 -5.28 14.00
C LYS A 71 3.84 -6.62 14.11
N ILE A 72 2.70 -6.80 13.43
CA ILE A 72 1.93 -8.06 13.44
C ILE A 72 2.74 -9.17 12.76
N GLU A 73 3.32 -8.87 11.61
CA GLU A 73 4.13 -9.80 10.80
C GLU A 73 5.55 -10.01 11.32
N LYS A 74 5.95 -9.27 12.37
CA LYS A 74 7.31 -9.29 12.95
C LYS A 74 8.40 -8.94 11.93
N ILE A 75 8.09 -8.07 10.98
CA ILE A 75 9.02 -7.59 9.95
C ILE A 75 9.78 -6.37 10.49
N SER A 76 11.10 -6.41 10.42
CA SER A 76 11.94 -5.27 10.81
C SER A 76 12.09 -4.24 9.69
N GLN A 77 12.34 -2.99 10.07
CA GLN A 77 12.70 -1.93 9.11
C GLN A 77 13.96 -2.29 8.30
N LYS A 78 14.88 -3.04 8.90
CA LYS A 78 16.11 -3.50 8.24
C LYS A 78 15.77 -4.46 7.10
N GLU A 79 14.88 -5.43 7.32
CA GLU A 79 14.46 -6.38 6.28
C GLU A 79 13.81 -5.66 5.09
N ILE A 80 12.90 -4.71 5.34
CA ILE A 80 12.28 -3.90 4.28
C ILE A 80 13.34 -3.11 3.50
N LYS A 81 14.26 -2.44 4.20
CA LYS A 81 15.33 -1.66 3.56
C LYS A 81 16.26 -2.54 2.72
N THR A 82 16.67 -3.70 3.24
CA THR A 82 17.50 -4.66 2.49
C THR A 82 16.76 -5.14 1.24
N ALA A 83 15.50 -5.54 1.37
CA ALA A 83 14.69 -5.98 0.24
C ALA A 83 14.52 -4.88 -0.83
N ALA A 84 14.37 -3.61 -0.42
CA ALA A 84 14.29 -2.47 -1.33
C ALA A 84 15.64 -2.22 -2.03
N LEU A 85 16.76 -2.25 -1.29
CA LEU A 85 18.10 -2.08 -1.86
C LEU A 85 18.44 -3.17 -2.87
N ASP A 86 18.13 -4.43 -2.57
CA ASP A 86 18.42 -5.54 -3.48
C ASP A 86 17.57 -5.46 -4.76
N LYS A 87 16.31 -5.01 -4.65
CA LYS A 87 15.50 -4.67 -5.83
C LYS A 87 16.13 -3.54 -6.65
N ASN A 88 16.58 -2.46 -6.01
CA ASN A 88 17.19 -1.32 -6.72
C ASN A 88 18.50 -1.71 -7.41
N LYS A 89 19.34 -2.56 -6.79
CA LYS A 89 20.57 -3.07 -7.42
C LYS A 89 20.29 -3.85 -8.70
N VAL A 90 19.23 -4.65 -8.71
CA VAL A 90 18.89 -5.53 -9.83
C VAL A 90 18.03 -4.82 -10.89
N LYS A 91 17.15 -3.90 -10.49
CA LYS A 91 16.10 -3.33 -11.35
C LYS A 91 16.23 -1.82 -11.60
N GLY A 92 17.19 -1.15 -10.97
CA GLY A 92 17.25 0.32 -10.95
C GLY A 92 16.25 0.93 -9.97
N ASP A 93 16.25 2.25 -9.88
CA ASP A 93 15.36 3.00 -9.00
C ASP A 93 14.42 3.93 -9.81
N PHE A 94 13.34 4.38 -9.17
CA PHE A 94 12.32 5.17 -9.85
C PHE A 94 12.78 6.60 -10.22
N LEU A 95 13.76 7.16 -9.51
CA LEU A 95 14.13 8.58 -9.62
C LEU A 95 15.31 8.84 -10.54
N LYS A 96 16.16 7.84 -10.74
CA LYS A 96 17.36 7.94 -11.56
C LYS A 96 17.01 7.80 -13.04
N GLU A 97 16.26 6.76 -13.42
CA GLU A 97 15.91 6.52 -14.82
C GLU A 97 14.56 7.13 -15.23
N ARG A 98 13.63 7.32 -14.27
CA ARG A 98 12.33 8.03 -14.47
C ARG A 98 11.50 7.49 -15.64
N LEU A 99 11.49 6.18 -15.83
CA LEU A 99 10.84 5.54 -16.97
C LEU A 99 9.35 5.26 -16.68
N PHE A 100 8.52 5.51 -17.69
CA PHE A 100 7.14 5.03 -17.77
C PHE A 100 7.04 4.11 -18.98
N CYS A 101 6.67 2.85 -18.77
CA CYS A 101 6.55 1.87 -19.84
C CYS A 101 5.11 1.90 -20.39
N GLU A 102 4.94 2.30 -21.64
CA GLU A 102 3.62 2.40 -22.27
C GLU A 102 3.16 1.09 -22.91
N TYR A 103 4.08 0.31 -23.48
CA TYR A 103 3.79 -1.00 -24.06
C TYR A 103 5.05 -1.87 -24.07
N VAL A 104 4.84 -3.18 -24.12
CA VAL A 104 5.88 -4.19 -24.34
C VAL A 104 5.38 -5.10 -25.46
N ASP A 105 6.11 -5.13 -26.57
CA ASP A 105 5.89 -6.07 -27.67
C ASP A 105 6.90 -7.21 -27.55
N ILE A 106 6.42 -8.44 -27.68
CA ILE A 106 7.24 -9.64 -27.53
C ILE A 106 7.03 -10.51 -28.77
N ALA A 107 8.11 -10.77 -29.51
CA ALA A 107 8.06 -11.69 -30.64
C ALA A 107 7.56 -13.08 -30.19
N GLU A 108 6.74 -13.75 -31.01
CA GLU A 108 6.11 -15.03 -30.67
C GLU A 108 7.12 -16.13 -30.33
N GLU A 109 8.27 -16.12 -31.00
CA GLU A 109 9.38 -17.05 -30.78
C GLU A 109 10.18 -16.74 -29.51
N ASN A 110 9.98 -15.58 -28.89
CA ASN A 110 10.74 -15.20 -27.72
C ASN A 110 10.30 -16.06 -26.52
N PRO A 111 11.22 -16.82 -25.89
CA PRO A 111 10.87 -17.72 -24.79
C PRO A 111 10.26 -16.99 -23.58
N ALA A 112 10.44 -15.67 -23.47
CA ALA A 112 9.83 -14.85 -22.42
C ALA A 112 8.32 -14.65 -22.59
N ILE A 113 7.73 -14.87 -23.77
CA ILE A 113 6.31 -14.59 -24.03
C ILE A 113 5.40 -15.35 -23.05
N LYS A 114 5.73 -16.59 -22.71
CA LYS A 114 4.99 -17.41 -21.73
C LYS A 114 5.01 -16.80 -20.32
N TYR A 115 6.13 -16.21 -19.91
CA TYR A 115 6.26 -15.58 -18.58
C TYR A 115 5.36 -14.36 -18.47
N TYR A 116 5.34 -13.52 -19.50
CA TYR A 116 4.55 -12.29 -19.48
C TYR A 116 3.05 -12.58 -19.64
N LEU A 117 2.65 -13.52 -20.52
CA LEU A 117 1.23 -13.86 -20.72
C LEU A 117 0.56 -14.41 -19.45
N ASN A 118 1.32 -15.10 -18.59
CA ASN A 118 0.80 -15.70 -17.37
C ASN A 118 0.81 -14.74 -16.16
N ASN A 119 1.24 -13.49 -16.35
CA ASN A 119 1.42 -12.54 -15.26
C ASN A 119 0.51 -11.33 -15.45
N GLU A 120 -0.60 -11.33 -14.71
CA GLU A 120 -1.64 -10.27 -14.74
C GLU A 120 -1.11 -8.85 -14.48
N LYS A 121 0.14 -8.72 -14.01
CA LYS A 121 0.81 -7.44 -13.80
C LYS A 121 1.16 -6.72 -15.11
N TYR A 122 1.29 -7.41 -16.24
CA TYR A 122 1.76 -6.81 -17.49
C TYR A 122 0.65 -6.76 -18.54
N SER A 123 0.48 -5.60 -19.17
CA SER A 123 -0.34 -5.46 -20.38
C SER A 123 0.56 -5.66 -21.60
N ILE A 124 0.34 -6.74 -22.35
CA ILE A 124 1.11 -7.09 -23.56
C ILE A 124 0.22 -6.80 -24.76
N ARG A 125 0.80 -6.21 -25.81
CA ARG A 125 0.19 -6.18 -27.13
C ARG A 125 0.86 -7.29 -27.96
N LEU A 126 0.02 -8.14 -28.57
CA LEU A 126 0.45 -9.19 -29.49
C LEU A 126 0.43 -8.64 -30.93
#